data_AF-A0A6J2JGR0-F1
#
_entry.id   AF-A0A6J2JGR0-F1
#
_cell.length_a   1.000
_cell.length_b   1.000
_cell.length_c   1.000
_cell.angle_alpha   90.00
_cell.angle_beta   90.00
_cell.angle_gamma   90.00
#
_symmetry.space_group_name_H-M   'P 1'
#
loop_
_entity.id
_entity.type
_entity.pdbx_description
1 polymer ?
#
loop_
_entity_poly.entity_id
_entity_poly.type
_entity_poly.pdbx_seq_one_letter_code
_entity_poly.pdbx_strand_id
1 'polypeptide(L)'
;MLCWMLGPLPVVLGSGIMVMASYFYMDAPRSSVMLRTMYAATAKPVFGLLFTVLICAMIMKLENVFRTIFEWDCWSIVARLSYCAYNIHVTIIRYTASLSTVPFQHSTMALVQYYIFILVVSLLLSIPLWLLVEEPMNRVWKLYLRSSSKTTQVQEKIKLK
;
A
#
# COMPACT_ATOMS: atom_id res chain seq x y z
N MET A 1 10.72 22.19 -20.84
CA MET A 1 11.36 22.46 -19.54
C MET A 1 10.39 22.29 -18.37
N LEU A 2 9.17 22.82 -18.39
CA LEU A 2 8.18 22.64 -17.30
C LEU A 2 7.81 21.16 -17.00
N CYS A 3 7.72 20.29 -18.01
CA CYS A 3 7.29 18.89 -17.83
C CYS A 3 8.26 18.07 -16.97
N TRP A 4 9.56 18.39 -17.00
CA TRP A 4 10.59 17.72 -16.19
C TRP A 4 10.53 18.14 -14.71
N MET A 5 9.91 19.28 -14.39
CA MET A 5 9.73 19.71 -13.01
C MET A 5 8.41 19.20 -12.41
N LEU A 6 7.41 18.88 -13.23
CA LEU A 6 6.07 18.51 -12.76
C LEU A 6 6.01 17.10 -12.15
N GLY A 7 6.86 16.17 -12.56
CA GLY A 7 6.95 14.82 -11.99
C GLY A 7 7.59 14.75 -10.59
N PRO A 8 8.77 15.33 -10.35
CA PRO A 8 9.41 15.30 -9.03
C PRO A 8 8.78 16.27 -8.03
N LEU A 9 8.10 17.33 -8.47
CA LEU A 9 7.57 18.37 -7.60
C LEU A 9 6.48 17.88 -6.61
N PRO A 10 5.50 17.05 -6.99
CA PRO A 10 4.56 16.43 -6.03
C PRO A 10 5.26 15.53 -5.00
N VAL A 11 6.34 14.85 -5.38
CA VAL A 11 7.12 13.97 -4.49
C VAL A 11 7.91 14.80 -3.48
N VAL A 12 8.57 15.87 -3.92
CA VAL A 12 9.34 16.79 -3.06
C VAL A 12 8.42 17.59 -2.14
N LEU A 13 7.27 18.06 -2.65
CA LEU A 13 6.28 18.74 -1.83
C LEU A 13 5.63 17.79 -0.81
N GLY A 14 5.32 16.56 -1.22
CA GLY A 14 4.79 15.53 -0.33
C GLY A 14 5.77 15.18 0.80
N SER A 15 7.04 14.97 0.48
CA SER A 15 8.07 14.68 1.49
C SER A 15 8.31 15.87 2.43
N GLY A 16 8.28 17.10 1.92
CA GLY A 16 8.39 18.32 2.74
C GLY A 16 7.25 18.46 3.75
N ILE A 17 6.01 18.11 3.36
CA ILE A 17 4.85 18.11 4.28
C ILE A 17 5.01 17.04 5.36
N MET A 18 5.55 15.86 5.01
CA MET A 18 5.79 14.78 5.99
C MET A 18 6.90 15.14 7.00
N VAL A 19 7.95 15.83 6.56
CA VAL A 19 8.99 16.33 7.47
C VAL A 19 8.46 17.45 8.37
N MET A 20 7.65 18.37 7.84
CA MET A 20 7.00 19.37 8.70
C MET A 20 5.99 18.76 9.68
N ALA A 21 5.37 17.64 9.33
CA ALA A 21 4.52 16.88 10.24
C ALA A 21 5.28 16.32 11.45
N SER A 22 6.49 15.80 11.22
CA SER A 22 7.30 15.22 12.29
C SER A 22 7.86 16.28 13.23
N TYR A 23 8.22 17.46 12.71
CA TYR A 23 8.61 18.62 13.53
C TYR A 23 7.48 19.08 14.46
N PHE A 24 6.21 18.97 14.06
CA PHE A 24 5.07 19.31 14.93
C PHE A 24 4.84 18.29 16.05
N TYR A 25 5.40 17.08 15.92
CA TYR A 25 5.24 15.97 16.86
C TYR A 25 6.40 15.85 17.86
N MET A 26 7.56 16.44 17.59
CA MET A 26 8.73 16.44 18.48
C MET A 26 8.69 17.66 19.40
N ASP A 27 8.44 17.43 20.70
CA ASP A 27 8.75 18.32 21.83
C ASP A 27 8.36 19.81 21.74
N ALA A 28 7.21 20.15 21.15
CA ALA A 28 6.65 21.50 21.23
C ALA A 28 5.68 21.64 22.43
N PRO A 29 5.72 22.76 23.20
CA PRO A 29 4.69 23.06 24.19
C PRO A 29 3.31 23.03 23.52
N ARG A 30 2.32 22.44 24.20
CA ARG A 30 0.97 22.14 23.68
C ARG A 30 0.38 23.38 22.99
N SER A 31 0.46 23.42 21.66
CA SER A 31 -0.12 24.49 20.85
C SER A 31 -1.64 24.47 20.93
N SER A 32 -2.28 25.57 20.51
CA SER A 32 -3.73 25.72 20.59
C SER A 32 -4.44 24.56 19.88
N VAL A 33 -5.47 24.01 20.53
CA VAL A 33 -6.22 22.83 20.05
C VAL A 33 -6.75 23.03 18.62
N MET A 34 -7.06 24.29 18.26
CA MET A 34 -7.53 24.69 16.94
C MET A 34 -6.49 24.46 15.83
N LEU A 35 -5.22 24.81 16.06
CA LEU A 35 -4.17 24.59 15.06
C LEU A 35 -3.93 23.10 14.81
N ARG A 36 -3.99 22.29 15.87
CA ARG A 36 -3.79 20.84 15.79
C ARG A 36 -4.90 20.14 15.01
N THR A 37 -6.16 20.51 15.24
CA THR A 37 -7.30 19.92 14.53
C THR A 37 -7.34 20.35 13.07
N MET A 38 -7.05 21.62 12.79
CA MET A 38 -6.91 22.12 11.41
C MET A 38 -5.80 21.38 10.65
N TYR A 39 -4.61 21.23 11.27
CA TYR A 39 -3.52 20.48 10.66
C TYR A 39 -3.88 19.01 10.41
N ALA A 40 -4.45 18.32 11.40
CA ALA A 40 -4.83 16.92 11.26
C ALA A 40 -5.93 16.69 10.20
N ALA A 41 -6.85 17.64 10.05
CA ALA A 41 -7.92 17.61 9.06
C ALA A 41 -7.38 17.87 7.64
N THR A 42 -6.40 18.75 7.48
CA THR A 42 -5.87 19.16 6.17
C THR A 42 -4.73 18.27 5.67
N ALA A 43 -3.92 17.69 6.55
CA ALA A 43 -2.75 16.89 6.15
C ALA A 43 -3.14 15.68 5.28
N LYS A 44 -4.18 14.92 5.65
CA LYS A 44 -4.64 13.75 4.90
C LYS A 44 -5.17 14.08 3.49
N PRO A 45 -6.09 15.04 3.30
CA PRO A 45 -6.59 15.38 1.96
C PRO A 45 -5.53 16.04 1.07
N VAL A 46 -4.63 16.86 1.63
CA VAL A 46 -3.52 17.44 0.84
C VAL A 46 -2.60 16.35 0.32
N PHE A 47 -2.25 15.36 1.15
CA PHE A 47 -1.46 14.21 0.70
C PHE A 47 -2.19 13.41 -0.40
N GLY A 48 -3.50 13.20 -0.24
CA GLY A 48 -4.33 12.55 -1.27
C GLY A 48 -4.34 13.32 -2.59
N LEU A 49 -4.50 14.65 -2.56
CA LEU A 49 -4.47 15.49 -3.75
C LEU A 49 -3.12 15.47 -4.47
N LEU A 50 -2.02 15.47 -3.73
CA LEU A 50 -0.69 15.34 -4.32
C LEU A 50 -0.53 13.98 -5.02
N PHE A 51 -1.04 12.91 -4.40
CA PHE A 51 -1.00 11.56 -4.99
C PHE A 51 -1.87 11.45 -6.25
N THR A 52 -3.06 12.05 -6.27
CA THR A 52 -3.93 12.01 -7.46
C THR A 52 -3.31 12.78 -8.62
N VAL A 53 -2.68 13.93 -8.38
CA VAL A 53 -1.93 14.68 -9.40
C VAL A 53 -0.75 13.85 -9.92
N LEU A 54 -0.02 13.16 -9.04
CA LEU A 54 1.07 12.27 -9.44
C LEU A 54 0.57 11.14 -10.35
N ILE A 55 -0.51 10.45 -9.97
CA ILE A 55 -1.10 9.37 -10.77
C ILE A 55 -1.59 9.91 -12.13
N CYS A 56 -2.22 11.09 -12.14
CA CYS A 56 -2.68 11.74 -13.37
C CYS A 56 -1.50 12.08 -14.30
N ALA A 57 -0.40 12.59 -13.76
CA ALA A 57 0.82 12.88 -14.51
C ALA A 57 1.43 11.60 -15.13
N MET A 58 1.37 10.47 -14.41
CA MET A 58 1.80 9.17 -14.95
C MET A 58 0.93 8.71 -16.12
N ILE A 59 -0.41 8.84 -16.01
CA ILE A 59 -1.36 8.45 -17.07
C ILE A 59 -1.14 9.29 -18.34
N MET A 60 -0.88 10.60 -18.18
CA MET A 60 -0.65 11.52 -19.30
C MET A 60 0.74 11.37 -19.95
N LYS A 61 1.59 10.43 -19.47
CA LYS A 61 2.94 10.15 -20.01
C LYS A 61 3.84 11.39 -20.09
N LEU A 62 3.75 12.28 -19.10
CA LEU A 62 4.53 13.52 -19.06
C LEU A 62 6.04 13.29 -18.88
N GLU A 63 6.45 12.12 -18.37
CA GLU A 63 7.85 11.82 -18.06
C GLU A 63 8.20 10.33 -18.26
N ASN A 64 9.39 10.06 -18.83
CA ASN A 64 9.87 8.70 -19.09
C ASN A 64 10.63 8.06 -17.92
N VAL A 65 11.14 8.84 -16.95
CA VAL A 65 12.01 8.31 -15.87
C VAL A 65 11.21 7.49 -14.85
N PHE A 66 10.13 8.06 -14.31
CA PHE A 66 9.24 7.35 -13.39
C PHE A 66 8.56 6.14 -14.05
N ARG A 67 8.31 6.22 -15.36
CA ARG A 67 7.71 5.13 -16.12
C ARG A 67 8.53 3.85 -16.05
N THR A 68 9.84 3.92 -16.23
CA THR A 68 10.71 2.73 -16.14
C THR A 68 10.69 2.11 -14.74
N ILE A 69 10.59 2.92 -13.69
CA ILE A 69 10.51 2.44 -12.31
C ILE A 69 9.16 1.77 -12.06
N PHE A 70 8.05 2.38 -12.47
CA PHE A 70 6.69 1.89 -12.21
C PHE A 70 6.25 0.74 -13.13
N GLU A 71 6.74 0.66 -14.37
CA GLU A 71 6.44 -0.45 -15.30
C GLU A 71 7.23 -1.72 -14.98
N TRP A 72 8.08 -1.71 -13.95
CA TRP A 72 8.88 -2.88 -13.62
C TRP A 72 8.00 -4.02 -13.10
N ASP A 73 8.07 -5.19 -13.74
CA ASP A 73 7.39 -6.44 -13.33
C ASP A 73 7.62 -6.84 -11.86
N CYS A 74 8.71 -6.35 -11.23
CA CYS A 74 8.97 -6.54 -9.81
C CYS A 74 7.82 -5.99 -8.93
N TRP A 75 7.15 -4.92 -9.34
CA TRP A 75 5.98 -4.37 -8.65
C TRP A 75 4.82 -5.36 -8.57
N SER A 76 4.67 -6.26 -9.54
CA SER A 76 3.64 -7.29 -9.51
C SER A 76 3.86 -8.29 -8.37
N ILE A 77 5.11 -8.68 -8.13
CA ILE A 77 5.50 -9.55 -7.01
C ILE A 77 5.36 -8.81 -5.68
N VAL A 78 5.87 -7.57 -5.60
CA VAL A 78 5.76 -6.74 -4.39
C VAL A 78 4.30 -6.47 -4.02
N ALA A 79 3.42 -6.24 -5.00
CA ALA A 79 2.00 -6.03 -4.76
C ALA A 79 1.32 -7.28 -4.18
N ARG A 80 1.62 -8.47 -4.72
CA ARG A 80 1.08 -9.74 -4.18
C ARG A 80 1.58 -10.02 -2.77
N LEU A 81 2.87 -9.79 -2.52
CA LEU A 81 3.45 -9.95 -1.19
C LEU A 81 2.83 -8.96 -0.19
N SER A 82 2.64 -7.71 -0.60
CA SER A 82 1.99 -6.68 0.24
C SER A 82 0.54 -7.03 0.57
N TYR A 83 -0.18 -7.62 -0.39
CA TYR A 83 -1.55 -8.09 -0.19
C TYR A 83 -1.62 -9.25 0.83
N CYS A 84 -0.73 -10.23 0.70
CA CYS A 84 -0.62 -11.32 1.66
C CYS A 84 -0.25 -10.81 3.06
N ALA A 85 0.73 -9.92 3.17
CA ALA A 85 1.14 -9.29 4.42
C ALA A 85 -0.01 -8.52 5.07
N TYR A 86 -0.79 -7.75 4.30
CA TYR A 86 -1.94 -6.98 4.80
C TYR A 86 -3.02 -7.88 5.44
N ASN A 87 -3.34 -9.01 4.82
CA ASN A 87 -4.33 -9.96 5.36
C ASN A 87 -3.89 -10.57 6.70
N ILE A 88 -2.61 -10.95 6.80
CA ILE A 88 -2.06 -11.56 8.01
C ILE A 88 -1.88 -10.50 9.12
N HIS A 89 -1.50 -9.29 8.75
CA HIS A 89 -1.21 -8.18 9.66
C HIS A 89 -2.36 -7.92 10.65
N VAL A 90 -3.60 -7.80 10.15
CA VAL A 90 -4.78 -7.56 11.00
C VAL A 90 -5.03 -8.73 11.96
N THR A 91 -4.77 -9.96 11.51
CA THR A 91 -4.91 -11.17 12.32
C THR A 91 -3.87 -11.21 13.44
N ILE A 92 -2.61 -10.87 13.16
CA ILE A 92 -1.53 -10.77 14.17
C ILE A 92 -1.86 -9.69 15.20
N ILE A 93 -2.32 -8.52 14.76
CA ILE A 93 -2.70 -7.44 15.68
C ILE A 93 -3.82 -7.91 16.61
N ARG A 94 -4.89 -8.51 16.07
CA ARG A 94 -5.98 -9.03 16.91
C ARG A 94 -5.52 -10.12 17.87
N TYR A 95 -4.63 -11.01 17.42
CA TYR A 95 -4.10 -12.08 18.26
C TYR A 95 -3.25 -11.53 19.40
N THR A 96 -2.29 -10.64 19.09
CA THR A 96 -1.42 -10.01 20.10
C THR A 96 -2.21 -9.12 21.06
N ALA A 97 -3.24 -8.42 20.58
CA ALA A 97 -4.14 -7.63 21.41
C ALA A 97 -4.98 -8.52 22.35
N SER A 98 -5.44 -9.68 21.88
CA SER A 98 -6.19 -10.64 22.71
C SER A 98 -5.33 -11.29 23.81
N LEU A 99 -4.04 -11.46 23.54
CA LEU A 99 -3.09 -12.02 24.51
C LEU A 99 -2.64 -11.00 25.56
N SER A 100 -2.75 -9.71 25.25
CA SER A 100 -2.32 -8.62 26.12
C SER A 100 -3.44 -8.24 27.09
N THR A 101 -3.35 -8.70 28.33
CA THR A 101 -4.30 -8.34 29.40
C THR A 101 -3.90 -7.08 30.19
N VAL A 102 -2.71 -6.54 29.90
CA VAL A 102 -2.16 -5.35 30.56
C VAL A 102 -2.35 -4.08 29.71
N PRO A 103 -2.55 -2.91 30.33
CA PRO A 103 -2.63 -1.65 29.61
C PRO A 103 -1.32 -1.36 28.87
N PHE A 104 -1.42 -1.02 27.59
CA PHE A 104 -0.28 -0.69 26.73
C PHE A 104 0.55 0.44 27.35
N GLN A 105 1.83 0.20 27.59
CA GLN A 105 2.75 1.24 28.04
C GLN A 105 2.95 2.24 26.90
N HIS A 106 2.47 3.47 27.07
CA HIS A 106 2.56 4.57 26.10
C HIS A 106 3.97 5.19 26.00
N SER A 107 5.01 4.37 26.01
CA SER A 107 6.36 4.84 25.69
C SER A 107 6.57 4.81 24.18
N THR A 108 7.08 5.91 23.61
CA THR A 108 7.38 6.02 22.17
C THR A 108 8.29 4.89 21.69
N MET A 109 9.26 4.49 22.52
CA MET A 109 10.19 3.39 22.18
C MET A 109 9.49 2.04 22.16
N ALA A 110 8.58 1.78 23.09
CA ALA A 110 7.79 0.55 23.12
C ALA A 110 6.84 0.46 21.91
N LEU A 111 6.25 1.58 21.49
CA LEU A 111 5.40 1.65 20.29
C LEU A 111 6.19 1.38 19.01
N VAL A 112 7.38 1.97 18.86
CA VAL A 112 8.25 1.74 17.70
C VAL A 112 8.68 0.27 17.64
N GLN A 113 9.09 -0.31 18.78
CA GLN A 113 9.46 -1.73 18.84
C GLN A 113 8.29 -2.65 18.47
N TYR A 114 7.09 -2.39 19.00
CA TYR A 114 5.89 -3.17 18.68
C TYR A 114 5.51 -3.07 17.20
N TYR A 115 5.61 -1.86 16.62
CA TYR A 115 5.36 -1.63 15.20
C TYR A 115 6.34 -2.41 14.30
N ILE A 116 7.64 -2.31 14.58
CA ILE A 116 8.69 -3.03 13.84
C ILE A 116 8.47 -4.54 13.97
N PHE A 117 8.15 -5.03 15.17
CA PHE A 117 7.88 -6.44 15.40
C PHE A 117 6.73 -6.95 14.52
N ILE A 118 5.59 -6.27 14.54
CA ILE A 118 4.43 -6.67 13.72
C ILE A 118 4.79 -6.63 12.24
N LEU A 119 5.49 -5.58 11.77
CA LEU A 119 5.88 -5.48 10.37
C LEU A 119 6.75 -6.64 9.92
N VAL A 120 7.82 -6.93 10.67
CA VAL A 120 8.78 -8.00 10.35
C VAL A 120 8.09 -9.36 10.33
N VAL A 121 7.27 -9.65 11.36
CA VAL A 121 6.54 -10.92 11.44
C VAL A 121 5.52 -11.05 10.31
N SER A 122 4.79 -9.96 9.98
CA SER A 122 3.81 -9.97 8.89
C SER A 122 4.48 -10.23 7.53
N LEU A 123 5.63 -9.62 7.28
CA LEU A 123 6.42 -9.83 6.06
C LEU A 123 6.99 -11.26 5.97
N LEU A 124 7.54 -11.78 7.06
CA LEU A 124 8.09 -13.14 7.10
C LEU A 124 6.99 -14.19 6.87
N LEU A 125 5.81 -14.01 7.45
CA LEU A 125 4.68 -14.93 7.27
C LEU A 125 3.97 -14.78 5.92
N SER A 126 4.10 -13.60 5.28
CA SER A 126 3.55 -13.37 3.95
C SER A 126 4.22 -14.25 2.88
N ILE A 127 5.51 -14.53 3.00
CA ILE A 127 6.27 -15.32 2.01
C ILE A 127 5.72 -16.77 1.89
N PRO A 128 5.62 -17.55 2.98
CA PRO A 128 5.07 -18.90 2.88
C PRO A 128 3.60 -18.89 2.47
N LEU A 129 2.80 -17.92 2.93
CA LEU A 129 1.38 -17.82 2.55
C LEU A 129 1.22 -17.57 1.05
N TRP A 130 2.04 -16.69 0.47
CA TRP A 130 2.04 -16.44 -0.97
C TRP A 130 2.40 -17.70 -1.77
N LEU A 131 3.43 -18.44 -1.34
CA LEU A 131 3.88 -19.65 -2.04
C LEU A 131 2.90 -20.83 -1.92
N LEU A 132 2.28 -21.00 -0.75
CA LEU A 132 1.41 -22.16 -0.46
C LEU A 132 -0.05 -21.95 -0.82
N VAL A 133 -0.55 -20.71 -0.78
CA VAL A 133 -1.98 -20.42 -0.99
C VAL A 133 -2.22 -19.71 -2.32
N GLU A 134 -1.51 -18.61 -2.59
CA GLU A 134 -1.79 -17.82 -3.78
C GLU A 134 -1.37 -18.50 -5.08
N GLU A 135 -0.18 -19.13 -5.13
CA GLU A 135 0.27 -19.87 -6.31
C GLU A 135 -0.71 -20.97 -6.77
N PRO A 136 -1.15 -21.91 -5.90
CA PRO A 136 -2.12 -22.92 -6.31
C PRO A 136 -3.50 -22.32 -6.62
N MET A 137 -3.96 -21.32 -5.87
CA MET A 137 -5.24 -20.67 -6.14
C MET A 137 -5.25 -20.00 -7.51
N ASN A 138 -4.15 -19.33 -7.88
CA ASN A 138 -4.01 -18.66 -9.18
C ASN A 138 -3.95 -19.68 -10.33
N ARG A 139 -3.39 -20.88 -10.10
CA ARG A 139 -3.42 -21.98 -11.08
C ARG A 139 -4.83 -22.53 -11.28
N VAL A 140 -5.57 -22.76 -10.18
CA VAL A 140 -6.97 -23.21 -10.24
C VAL A 140 -7.85 -22.18 -10.94
N TRP A 141 -7.69 -20.91 -10.62
CA TRP A 141 -8.44 -19.82 -11.25
C TRP A 141 -8.20 -19.74 -12.76
N LYS A 142 -6.94 -19.86 -13.20
CA LYS A 142 -6.59 -19.91 -14.63
C LYS A 142 -7.19 -21.14 -15.32
N LEU A 143 -7.20 -22.30 -14.67
CA LEU A 143 -7.85 -23.51 -15.19
C LEU A 143 -9.37 -23.31 -15.34
N TYR A 144 -10.01 -22.69 -14.36
CA TYR A 144 -11.44 -22.40 -14.40
C TYR A 144 -11.80 -21.46 -15.56
N LEU A 145 -11.08 -20.34 -15.70
CA LEU A 145 -11.31 -19.38 -16.80
C LEU A 145 -11.01 -20.00 -18.18
N ARG A 146 -9.97 -20.83 -18.29
CA ARG A 146 -9.63 -21.53 -19.54
C ARG A 146 -10.67 -22.60 -19.91
N SER A 147 -11.26 -23.26 -18.91
CA SER A 147 -12.36 -24.21 -19.09
C SER A 147 -13.62 -23.50 -19.60
N SER A 148 -13.98 -22.37 -19.00
CA SER A 148 -15.13 -21.56 -19.41
C SER A 148 -15.03 -21.09 -20.88
N SER A 149 -13.85 -20.58 -21.28
CA SER A 149 -13.61 -20.12 -22.67
C SER A 149 -13.70 -21.24 -23.71
N LYS A 150 -13.22 -22.45 -23.39
CA LYS A 150 -13.30 -23.60 -24.31
C LYS A 150 -14.74 -24.07 -24.53
N THR A 151 -15.57 -24.07 -23.48
CA THR A 151 -16.98 -24.46 -23.59
C THR A 151 -17.77 -23.52 -24.50
N THR A 152 -17.51 -22.20 -24.44
CA THR A 152 -18.15 -21.22 -25.32
C THR A 152 -17.76 -21.42 -26.78
N GLN A 153 -16.49 -21.68 -27.08
CA GLN A 153 -15.98 -21.92 -28.43
C GLN A 153 -16.53 -23.22 -29.06
N VAL A 154 -16.74 -24.27 -28.24
CA VAL A 154 -17.33 -25.54 -28.70
C VAL A 154 -18.82 -25.36 -29.01
N GLN A 155 -19.56 -24.60 -28.21
CA GLN A 155 -20.97 -24.30 -28.45
C GLN A 155 -21.18 -23.47 -29.72
N GLU A 156 -20.28 -22.51 -30.00
CA GLU A 156 -20.33 -21.68 -31.21
C GLU A 156 -20.10 -22.51 -32.49
N LYS A 157 -19.15 -23.46 -32.46
CA LYS A 157 -18.89 -24.37 -33.59
C LYS A 157 -20.03 -25.37 -33.85
N ILE A 158 -20.80 -25.74 -32.83
CA ILE A 158 -21.96 -26.65 -32.97
C ILE A 158 -23.18 -25.91 -33.55
N LYS A 159 -23.35 -24.61 -33.26
CA LYS A 159 -24.42 -23.79 -33.86
C LYS A 159 -24.21 -23.43 -35.33
N LEU A 160 -22.97 -23.49 -35.82
CA LEU A 160 -22.58 -23.14 -37.19
C LEU A 160 -22.64 -24.35 -38.15
N LYS A 161 -23.08 -25.51 -37.68
CA LYS A 161 -23.24 -26.75 -38.47
C LYS A 161 -24.70 -27.20 -38.44
#